data_AF-A0A642PJG7-F1
#
_entry.id   AF-A0A642PJG7-F1
#
_cell.length_a   1.000
_cell.length_b   1.000
_cell.length_c   1.000
_cell.angle_alpha   90.00
_cell.angle_beta   90.00
_cell.angle_gamma   90.00
#
_symmetry.space_group_name_H-M   'P 1'
#
loop_
_entity.id
_entity.type
_entity.pdbx_description
1 polymer ?
#
loop_
_entity_poly.entity_id
_entity_poly.type
_entity_poly.pdbx_seq_one_letter_code
_entity_poly.pdbx_strand_id
1 'polypeptide(L)'
;MEQLLHYVWKHKIFPLSLLQTTSGRPVEVIDPGLPNMNAGPDFFNAKLKIDGTLWVGNVEVHTQASDWLLHRHDRDKAYDTVILHVVGESNCDVYRTNGELVPQMVLTCPDTVRLRYEELRQTEIYPPCYSILASLPKLTVHSWLSALQVERFEQKACVISQRLERCNHHWEDVFFITLARNFGFGLNGDAFEAWANRLPFRAVDKHRDSLFQVEAFFLGQAGLLEEVSAEADDYYLILQKEFRYLQHKFELPAPMSVEQWRFLRLRPDNFPHVRLAQLACLYHKEQSLFSRVMEAETLEAVKKILA
;
A
#
# COMPACT_ATOMS: atom_id res chain seq x y z
N MET A 1 18.71 -18.54 -1.75
CA MET A 1 17.86 -19.73 -1.54
C MET A 1 16.40 -19.30 -1.48
N GLU A 2 16.08 -18.28 -0.69
CA GLU A 2 14.73 -17.71 -0.60
C GLU A 2 14.11 -17.31 -1.95
N GLN A 3 14.80 -16.50 -2.77
CA GLN A 3 14.27 -16.11 -4.09
C GLN A 3 13.94 -17.31 -5.00
N LEU A 4 14.63 -18.44 -4.83
CA LEU A 4 14.33 -19.68 -5.54
C LEU A 4 13.02 -20.29 -5.04
N LEU A 5 12.75 -20.27 -3.73
CA LEU A 5 11.47 -20.70 -3.17
C LEU A 5 10.32 -19.79 -3.63
N HIS A 6 10.54 -18.47 -3.71
CA HIS A 6 9.56 -17.55 -4.30
C HIS A 6 9.25 -17.94 -5.74
N TYR A 7 10.27 -18.26 -6.53
CA TYR A 7 10.10 -18.67 -7.92
C TYR A 7 9.28 -19.97 -8.03
N VAL A 8 9.65 -20.99 -7.24
CA VAL A 8 8.94 -22.29 -7.18
C VAL A 8 7.48 -22.09 -6.77
N TRP A 9 7.21 -21.26 -5.76
CA TRP A 9 5.86 -20.94 -5.31
C TRP A 9 5.05 -20.20 -6.39
N LYS A 10 5.59 -19.09 -6.91
CA LYS A 10 4.96 -18.24 -7.93
C LYS A 10 4.53 -19.04 -9.16
N HIS A 11 5.38 -19.95 -9.63
CA HIS A 11 5.16 -20.75 -10.83
C HIS A 11 4.50 -22.11 -10.54
N LYS A 12 4.08 -22.37 -9.30
CA LYS A 12 3.46 -23.62 -8.86
C LYS A 12 4.27 -24.88 -9.20
N ILE A 13 5.60 -24.79 -9.09
CA ILE A 13 6.50 -25.92 -9.40
C ILE A 13 6.56 -26.85 -8.18
N PHE A 14 5.45 -27.50 -7.89
CA PHE A 14 5.31 -28.35 -6.71
C PHE A 14 5.75 -29.80 -6.99
N PRO A 15 6.22 -30.52 -5.96
CA PRO A 15 6.43 -31.96 -6.09
C PRO A 15 5.11 -32.68 -6.43
N LEU A 16 5.23 -33.85 -7.06
CA LEU A 16 4.07 -34.70 -7.37
C LEU A 16 3.42 -35.33 -6.12
N SER A 17 4.10 -35.29 -4.98
CA SER A 17 3.55 -35.69 -3.69
C SER A 17 2.50 -34.69 -3.21
N LEU A 18 1.55 -35.17 -2.41
CA LEU A 18 0.60 -34.31 -1.70
C LEU A 18 1.35 -33.26 -0.87
N LEU A 19 1.00 -31.99 -1.09
CA LEU A 19 1.45 -30.89 -0.24
C LEU A 19 0.72 -30.96 1.10
N GLN A 20 1.46 -30.79 2.19
CA GLN A 20 0.92 -30.84 3.54
C GLN A 20 1.62 -29.82 4.43
N THR A 21 0.91 -29.32 5.45
CA THR A 21 1.54 -28.52 6.50
C THR A 21 2.51 -29.38 7.32
N THR A 22 3.38 -28.74 8.09
CA THR A 22 4.27 -29.41 9.06
C THR A 22 3.50 -30.23 10.11
N SER A 23 2.23 -29.88 10.35
CA SER A 23 1.28 -30.65 11.17
C SER A 23 0.50 -31.74 10.41
N GLY A 24 0.82 -32.02 9.15
CA GLY A 24 0.23 -33.10 8.35
C GLY A 24 -1.11 -32.78 7.67
N ARG A 25 -1.58 -31.54 7.72
CA ARG A 25 -2.85 -31.15 7.08
C ARG A 25 -2.65 -30.98 5.57
N PRO A 26 -3.52 -31.53 4.71
CA PRO A 26 -3.38 -31.40 3.26
C PRO A 26 -3.54 -29.93 2.81
N VAL A 27 -2.71 -29.52 1.86
CA VAL A 27 -2.70 -28.18 1.27
C VAL A 27 -2.90 -28.29 -0.24
N GLU A 28 -3.85 -27.54 -0.78
CA GLU A 28 -4.05 -27.37 -2.22
C GLU A 28 -3.91 -25.88 -2.58
N VAL A 29 -3.04 -25.59 -3.55
CA VAL A 29 -2.74 -24.21 -3.99
C VAL A 29 -3.59 -23.86 -5.21
N ILE A 30 -4.72 -23.20 -4.97
CA ILE A 30 -5.64 -22.74 -6.02
C ILE A 30 -5.03 -21.52 -6.74
N ASP A 31 -4.49 -20.58 -5.98
CA ASP A 31 -3.82 -19.37 -6.48
C ASP A 31 -2.66 -19.02 -5.53
N PRO A 32 -1.39 -18.89 -6.02
CA PRO A 32 -0.25 -18.59 -5.16
C PRO A 32 -0.24 -17.13 -4.70
N GLY A 33 -1.12 -16.28 -5.24
CA GLY A 33 -1.18 -14.86 -4.96
C GLY A 33 -0.30 -14.02 -5.89
N LEU A 34 -0.35 -12.71 -5.67
CA LEU A 34 0.41 -11.72 -6.43
C LEU A 34 1.74 -11.42 -5.71
N PRO A 35 2.90 -11.52 -6.39
CA PRO A 35 4.17 -11.16 -5.78
C PRO A 35 4.17 -9.71 -5.27
N ASN A 36 4.57 -9.53 -4.02
CA ASN A 36 4.74 -8.23 -3.40
C ASN A 36 6.19 -7.75 -3.55
N MET A 37 6.37 -6.57 -4.14
CA MET A 37 7.67 -5.90 -4.24
C MET A 37 7.77 -4.73 -3.25
N ASN A 38 6.91 -4.66 -2.24
CA ASN A 38 6.89 -3.61 -1.22
C ASN A 38 7.03 -4.23 0.17
N ALA A 39 6.81 -3.45 1.24
CA ALA A 39 6.76 -3.99 2.60
C ALA A 39 5.55 -4.91 2.82
N GLY A 40 5.66 -5.79 3.81
CA GLY A 40 4.65 -6.79 4.16
C GLY A 40 4.92 -8.14 3.49
N PRO A 41 3.95 -9.06 3.55
CA PRO A 41 4.14 -10.43 3.11
C PRO A 41 4.54 -10.58 1.65
N ASP A 42 5.24 -11.65 1.30
CA ASP A 42 5.81 -11.89 -0.03
C ASP A 42 4.78 -12.05 -1.16
N PHE A 43 3.60 -12.61 -0.86
CA PHE A 43 2.52 -12.78 -1.82
C PHE A 43 1.18 -12.34 -1.23
N PHE A 44 0.48 -11.46 -1.96
CA PHE A 44 -0.85 -10.98 -1.58
C PHE A 44 -1.98 -11.80 -2.18
N ASN A 45 -3.06 -11.98 -1.42
CA ASN A 45 -4.32 -12.55 -1.88
C ASN A 45 -4.21 -13.97 -2.49
N ALA A 46 -3.35 -14.80 -1.94
CA ALA A 46 -3.31 -16.23 -2.24
C ALA A 46 -4.62 -16.91 -1.84
N LYS A 47 -4.99 -17.96 -2.58
CA LYS A 47 -6.16 -18.79 -2.32
C LYS A 47 -5.72 -20.23 -2.12
N LEU A 48 -5.85 -20.71 -0.90
CA LEU A 48 -5.34 -22.02 -0.49
C LEU A 48 -6.47 -22.82 0.13
N LYS A 49 -6.53 -24.13 -0.13
CA LYS A 49 -7.43 -25.03 0.59
C LYS A 49 -6.60 -25.87 1.55
N ILE A 50 -6.76 -25.63 2.84
CA ILE A 50 -6.03 -26.32 3.91
C ILE A 50 -7.04 -27.14 4.70
N ASP A 51 -6.84 -28.45 4.74
CA ASP A 51 -7.74 -29.40 5.41
C ASP A 51 -9.22 -29.23 5.00
N GLY A 52 -9.46 -29.09 3.70
CA GLY A 52 -10.82 -28.91 3.16
C GLY A 52 -11.36 -27.48 3.22
N THR A 53 -10.79 -26.60 4.04
CA THR A 53 -11.24 -25.21 4.22
C THR A 53 -10.54 -24.27 3.25
N LEU A 54 -11.29 -23.41 2.55
CA LEU A 54 -10.74 -22.37 1.68
C LEU A 54 -10.31 -21.15 2.49
N TRP A 55 -9.03 -20.80 2.38
CA TRP A 55 -8.41 -19.63 2.97
C TRP A 55 -8.07 -18.61 1.88
N VAL A 56 -8.29 -17.33 2.19
CA VAL A 56 -7.86 -16.20 1.37
C VAL A 56 -7.03 -15.27 2.26
N GLY A 57 -5.80 -15.00 1.84
CA GLY A 57 -4.87 -14.21 2.64
C GLY A 57 -3.49 -14.19 2.00
N ASN A 58 -2.47 -13.93 2.82
CA ASN A 58 -1.12 -13.71 2.33
C ASN A 58 -0.22 -14.92 2.57
N VAL A 59 0.86 -15.02 1.80
CA VAL A 59 1.87 -16.07 1.96
C VAL A 59 3.22 -15.41 2.17
N GLU A 60 3.94 -15.91 3.16
CA GLU A 60 5.32 -15.52 3.45
C GLU A 60 6.25 -16.68 3.10
N VAL A 61 7.43 -16.37 2.58
CA VAL A 61 8.40 -17.36 2.12
C VAL A 61 9.78 -17.09 2.73
N HIS A 62 10.29 -18.04 3.50
CA HIS A 62 11.65 -17.95 4.04
C HIS A 62 12.49 -19.18 3.71
N THR A 63 13.81 -19.03 3.80
CA THR A 63 14.68 -20.21 3.73
C THR A 63 14.52 -21.06 4.99
N GLN A 64 14.54 -20.45 6.18
CA GLN A 64 14.33 -21.11 7.46
C GLN A 64 13.13 -20.50 8.18
N ALA A 65 12.35 -21.32 8.90
CA ALA A 65 11.23 -20.81 9.69
C ALA A 65 11.63 -19.74 10.72
N SER A 66 12.82 -19.86 11.32
CA SER A 66 13.36 -18.90 12.28
C SER A 66 13.56 -17.49 11.72
N ASP A 67 13.63 -17.33 10.39
CA ASP A 67 13.79 -16.03 9.75
C ASP A 67 12.58 -15.13 10.02
N TRP A 68 11.41 -15.71 10.30
CA TRP A 68 10.23 -15.00 10.79
C TRP A 68 10.51 -14.14 12.02
N LEU A 69 11.25 -14.69 12.99
CA LEU A 69 11.63 -14.00 14.23
C LEU A 69 12.80 -13.04 14.00
N LEU A 70 13.74 -13.42 13.13
CA LEU A 70 14.88 -12.57 12.74
C LEU A 70 14.40 -11.26 12.12
N HIS A 71 13.40 -11.35 11.24
CA HIS A 71 12.77 -10.21 10.58
C HIS A 71 11.68 -9.53 11.43
N ARG A 72 11.45 -10.02 12.64
CA ARG A 72 10.48 -9.49 13.63
C ARG A 72 9.03 -9.49 13.13
N HIS A 73 8.66 -10.44 12.27
CA HIS A 73 7.29 -10.59 11.78
C HIS A 73 6.32 -11.01 12.89
N ASP A 74 6.82 -11.63 13.97
CA ASP A 74 6.07 -11.93 15.20
C ASP A 74 5.54 -10.67 15.91
N ARG A 75 6.09 -9.50 15.59
CA ARG A 75 5.71 -8.21 16.18
C ARG A 75 5.09 -7.25 15.18
N ASP A 76 5.00 -7.64 13.92
CA ASP A 76 4.49 -6.80 12.84
C ASP A 76 3.10 -7.27 12.42
N LYS A 77 2.09 -6.47 12.74
CA LYS A 77 0.68 -6.74 12.41
C LYS A 77 0.43 -6.88 10.91
N ALA A 78 1.30 -6.36 10.05
CA ALA A 78 1.18 -6.57 8.60
C ALA A 78 1.19 -8.07 8.23
N TYR A 79 1.80 -8.91 9.08
CA TYR A 79 1.94 -10.35 8.89
C TYR A 79 0.83 -11.18 9.55
N ASP A 80 -0.10 -10.56 10.30
CA ASP A 80 -1.25 -11.26 10.88
C ASP A 80 -2.19 -11.84 9.80
N THR A 81 -2.09 -11.34 8.58
CA THR A 81 -2.85 -11.79 7.41
C THR A 81 -2.22 -12.98 6.69
N VAL A 82 -1.05 -13.45 7.13
CA VAL A 82 -0.36 -14.61 6.55
C VAL A 82 -1.12 -15.89 6.90
N ILE A 83 -1.63 -16.57 5.89
CA ILE A 83 -2.40 -17.82 6.02
C ILE A 83 -1.53 -19.08 5.87
N LEU A 84 -0.33 -18.94 5.29
CA LEU A 84 0.64 -20.02 5.14
C LEU A 84 2.06 -19.42 5.11
N HIS A 85 2.97 -19.99 5.91
CA HIS A 85 4.40 -19.70 5.86
C HIS A 85 5.12 -20.85 5.13
N VAL A 86 5.63 -20.57 3.95
CA VAL A 86 6.33 -21.53 3.11
C VAL A 86 7.81 -21.45 3.41
N VAL A 87 8.42 -22.57 3.79
CA VAL A 87 9.82 -22.60 4.21
C VAL A 87 10.62 -23.68 3.48
N GLY A 88 11.91 -23.44 3.27
CA GLY A 88 12.84 -24.49 2.83
C GLY A 88 13.10 -25.50 3.94
N GLU A 89 13.17 -25.02 5.18
CA GLU A 89 13.37 -25.83 6.39
C GLU A 89 12.50 -25.30 7.54
N SER A 90 11.77 -26.20 8.20
CA SER A 90 10.95 -25.86 9.37
C SER A 90 11.68 -26.19 10.66
N ASN A 91 12.46 -25.23 11.17
CA ASN A 91 13.28 -25.38 12.38
C ASN A 91 12.62 -24.86 13.67
N CYS A 92 11.53 -24.09 13.57
CA CYS A 92 10.72 -23.67 14.71
C CYS A 92 9.28 -23.36 14.30
N ASP A 93 8.38 -23.37 15.27
CA ASP A 93 7.02 -22.84 15.13
C ASP A 93 7.06 -21.30 15.11
N VAL A 94 6.15 -20.68 14.37
CA VAL A 94 6.05 -19.22 14.28
C VAL A 94 4.62 -18.75 14.54
N TYR A 95 4.49 -17.57 15.14
CA TYR A 95 3.24 -17.06 15.64
C TYR A 95 2.98 -15.65 15.12
N ARG A 96 1.71 -15.34 14.89
CA ARG A 96 1.20 -13.99 14.63
C ARG A 96 1.27 -13.14 15.89
N THR A 97 1.04 -11.83 15.75
CA THR A 97 1.05 -10.92 16.92
C THR A 97 -0.04 -11.25 17.94
N ASN A 98 -1.13 -11.90 17.51
CA ASN A 98 -2.23 -12.36 18.37
C ASN A 98 -1.94 -13.71 19.07
N GLY A 99 -0.76 -14.31 18.86
CA GLY A 99 -0.36 -15.59 19.44
C GLY A 99 -0.89 -16.83 18.70
N GLU A 100 -1.60 -16.67 17.58
CA GLU A 100 -2.01 -17.79 16.75
C GLU A 100 -0.82 -18.37 15.97
N LEU A 101 -0.73 -19.70 15.94
CA LEU A 101 0.26 -20.41 15.14
C LEU A 101 0.00 -20.20 13.65
N VAL A 102 1.03 -19.79 12.90
CA VAL A 102 0.95 -19.71 11.44
C VAL A 102 1.17 -21.11 10.86
N PRO A 103 0.25 -21.65 10.04
CA PRO A 103 0.48 -22.92 9.35
C PRO A 103 1.75 -22.84 8.51
N GLN A 104 2.65 -23.80 8.67
CA GLN A 104 3.89 -23.89 7.89
C GLN A 104 3.83 -25.04 6.90
N MET A 105 4.46 -24.87 5.73
CA MET A 105 4.64 -25.93 4.75
C MET A 105 6.08 -25.92 4.27
N VAL A 106 6.72 -27.09 4.28
CA VAL A 106 8.05 -27.25 3.72
C VAL A 106 7.95 -27.41 2.21
N LEU A 107 8.59 -26.53 1.47
CA LEU A 107 8.67 -26.59 0.01
C LEU A 107 10.11 -26.83 -0.42
N THR A 108 10.32 -27.94 -1.13
CA THR A 108 11.63 -28.25 -1.70
C THR A 108 11.71 -27.73 -3.13
N CYS A 109 12.86 -27.14 -3.48
CA CYS A 109 13.13 -26.78 -4.87
C CYS A 109 13.68 -28.00 -5.61
N PRO A 110 13.09 -28.43 -6.74
CA PRO A 110 13.68 -29.44 -7.60
C PRO A 110 15.09 -29.04 -8.07
N ASP A 111 16.02 -30.01 -8.13
CA ASP A 111 17.40 -29.75 -8.54
C ASP A 111 17.51 -29.17 -9.95
N THR A 112 16.62 -29.58 -10.85
CA THR A 112 16.55 -29.06 -12.23
C THR A 112 16.28 -27.56 -12.27
N VAL A 113 15.42 -27.05 -11.37
CA VAL A 113 15.14 -25.61 -11.24
C VAL A 113 16.29 -24.91 -10.55
N ARG A 114 16.83 -25.50 -9.48
CA ARG A 114 17.96 -24.96 -8.72
C ARG A 114 19.19 -24.73 -9.60
N LEU A 115 19.53 -25.71 -10.45
CA LEU A 115 20.69 -25.66 -11.36
C LEU A 115 20.51 -24.64 -12.50
N ARG A 116 19.27 -24.35 -12.89
CA ARG A 116 18.95 -23.43 -14.00
C ARG A 116 18.38 -22.08 -13.55
N TYR A 117 18.43 -21.80 -12.25
CA TYR A 117 17.76 -20.63 -11.69
C TYR A 117 18.22 -19.30 -12.30
N GLU A 118 19.53 -19.14 -12.57
CA GLU A 118 20.03 -17.91 -13.20
C GLU A 118 19.48 -17.72 -14.62
N GLU A 119 19.35 -18.78 -15.42
CA GLU A 119 18.76 -18.72 -16.77
C GLU A 119 17.26 -18.38 -16.68
N LEU A 120 16.54 -19.00 -15.74
CA LEU A 120 15.12 -18.73 -15.48
C LEU A 120 14.88 -17.30 -15.00
N ARG A 121 15.77 -16.77 -14.15
CA ARG A 121 15.68 -15.39 -13.66
C ARG A 121 15.96 -14.38 -14.77
N GLN A 122 16.93 -14.64 -15.65
CA GLN A 122 17.25 -13.77 -16.79
C GLN A 122 16.14 -13.75 -17.85
N THR A 123 15.33 -14.82 -17.93
CA THR A 123 14.17 -14.88 -18.83
C THR A 123 12.91 -14.22 -18.25
N GLU A 124 12.86 -13.91 -16.95
CA GLU A 124 11.83 -13.04 -16.34
C GLU A 124 12.06 -11.57 -16.72
N ILE A 125 11.95 -11.26 -18.01
CA ILE A 125 11.97 -9.88 -18.49
C ILE A 125 10.62 -9.24 -18.14
N TYR A 126 10.66 -8.14 -17.39
CA TYR A 126 9.48 -7.34 -17.10
C TYR A 126 9.52 -6.00 -17.85
N PRO A 127 8.42 -5.58 -18.50
CA PRO A 127 7.19 -6.36 -18.70
C PRO A 127 7.42 -7.54 -19.66
N PRO A 128 6.67 -8.65 -19.55
CA PRO A 128 6.85 -9.84 -20.39
C PRO A 128 6.79 -9.56 -21.90
N CYS A 129 6.07 -8.51 -22.30
CA CYS A 129 5.95 -8.10 -23.69
C CYS A 129 7.15 -7.29 -24.22
N TYR A 130 8.16 -6.97 -23.40
CA TYR A 130 9.28 -6.09 -23.76
C TYR A 130 9.96 -6.49 -25.07
N SER A 131 10.28 -7.78 -25.24
CA SER A 131 10.97 -8.30 -26.43
C SER A 131 10.13 -8.19 -27.70
N ILE A 132 8.81 -8.23 -27.59
CA ILE A 132 7.87 -8.19 -28.72
C ILE A 132 7.57 -6.74 -29.12
N LEU A 133 7.63 -5.79 -28.19
CA LEU A 133 7.30 -4.38 -28.49
C LEU A 133 8.10 -3.81 -29.67
N ALA A 134 9.38 -4.19 -29.80
CA ALA A 134 10.23 -3.74 -30.89
C ALA A 134 9.88 -4.35 -32.27
N SER A 135 9.21 -5.51 -32.31
CA SER A 135 8.81 -6.17 -33.55
C SER A 135 7.44 -5.71 -34.06
N LEU A 136 6.68 -4.97 -33.25
CA LEU A 136 5.35 -4.50 -33.62
C LEU A 136 5.42 -3.30 -34.59
N PRO A 137 4.50 -3.20 -35.56
CA PRO A 137 4.38 -2.01 -36.38
C PRO A 137 4.12 -0.77 -35.53
N LYS A 138 4.81 0.35 -35.84
CA LYS A 138 4.65 1.63 -35.12
C LYS A 138 3.20 2.11 -35.09
N LEU A 139 2.44 1.88 -36.18
CA LEU A 139 1.04 2.24 -36.27
C LEU A 139 0.19 1.49 -35.22
N THR A 140 0.46 0.19 -35.03
CA THR A 140 -0.22 -0.63 -34.02
C THR A 140 0.06 -0.10 -32.61
N VAL A 141 1.33 0.17 -32.30
CA VAL A 141 1.73 0.72 -30.99
C VAL A 141 1.05 2.06 -30.74
N HIS A 142 1.04 2.96 -31.73
CA HIS A 142 0.37 4.25 -31.61
C HIS A 142 -1.13 4.09 -31.36
N SER A 143 -1.81 3.23 -32.13
CA SER A 143 -3.24 2.96 -31.96
C SER A 143 -3.57 2.43 -30.56
N TRP A 144 -2.75 1.51 -30.03
CA TRP A 144 -2.93 1.00 -28.68
C TRP A 144 -2.70 2.08 -27.62
N LEU A 145 -1.65 2.89 -27.75
CA LEU A 145 -1.39 3.98 -26.81
C LEU A 145 -2.53 5.01 -26.80
N SER A 146 -3.10 5.33 -27.96
CA SER A 146 -4.28 6.21 -28.05
C SER A 146 -5.50 5.61 -27.36
N ALA A 147 -5.80 4.32 -27.59
CA ALA A 147 -6.91 3.64 -26.92
C ALA A 147 -6.72 3.59 -25.40
N LEU A 148 -5.54 3.17 -24.93
CA LEU A 148 -5.19 3.10 -23.51
C LEU A 148 -5.22 4.48 -22.83
N GLN A 149 -4.91 5.56 -23.57
CA GLN A 149 -5.02 6.92 -23.05
C GLN A 149 -6.49 7.30 -22.79
N VAL A 150 -7.39 6.97 -23.73
CA VAL A 150 -8.84 7.22 -23.58
C VAL A 150 -9.39 6.39 -22.43
N GLU A 151 -9.11 5.08 -22.39
CA GLU A 151 -9.55 4.19 -21.32
C GLU A 151 -9.07 4.69 -19.94
N ARG A 152 -7.81 5.12 -19.83
CA ARG A 152 -7.28 5.68 -18.59
C ARG A 152 -7.99 6.98 -18.19
N PHE A 153 -8.36 7.81 -19.16
CA PHE A 153 -9.10 9.04 -18.91
C PHE A 153 -10.52 8.73 -18.40
N GLU A 154 -11.21 7.78 -19.04
CA GLU A 154 -12.54 7.30 -18.61
C GLU A 154 -12.51 6.70 -17.21
N GLN A 155 -11.51 5.88 -16.89
CA GLN A 155 -11.31 5.33 -15.54
C GLN A 155 -11.18 6.46 -14.51
N LYS A 156 -10.39 7.50 -14.80
CA LYS A 156 -10.24 8.65 -13.89
C LYS A 156 -11.55 9.43 -13.74
N ALA A 157 -12.28 9.67 -14.82
CA ALA A 157 -13.57 10.36 -14.80
C ALA A 157 -14.61 9.57 -13.99
N CYS A 158 -14.65 8.25 -14.14
CA CYS A 158 -15.52 7.36 -13.38
C CYS A 158 -15.21 7.43 -11.87
N VAL A 159 -13.92 7.36 -11.49
CA VAL A 159 -13.50 7.49 -10.09
C VAL A 159 -13.91 8.85 -9.49
N ILE A 160 -13.76 9.95 -10.23
CA ILE A 160 -14.19 11.28 -9.77
C ILE A 160 -15.72 11.32 -9.62
N SER A 161 -16.47 10.73 -10.56
CA SER A 161 -17.93 10.67 -10.50
C SER A 161 -18.43 9.89 -9.28
N GLN A 162 -17.79 8.75 -8.98
CA GLN A 162 -18.10 7.97 -7.77
C GLN A 162 -17.79 8.75 -6.48
N ARG A 163 -16.71 9.53 -6.44
CA ARG A 163 -16.43 10.43 -5.30
C ARG A 163 -17.50 11.50 -5.17
N LEU A 164 -17.96 12.07 -6.28
CA LEU A 164 -19.01 13.10 -6.29
C LEU A 164 -20.30 12.59 -5.66
N GLU A 165 -20.73 11.37 -6.00
CA GLU A 165 -21.88 10.72 -5.38
C GLU A 165 -21.69 10.54 -3.87
N ARG A 166 -20.53 10.02 -3.44
CA ARG A 166 -20.20 9.81 -2.02
C ARG A 166 -20.12 11.12 -1.22
N CYS A 167 -19.63 12.18 -1.84
CA CYS A 167 -19.52 13.51 -1.25
C CYS A 167 -20.80 14.33 -1.38
N ASN A 168 -21.95 13.71 -1.70
CA ASN A 168 -23.24 14.39 -1.86
C ASN A 168 -23.16 15.61 -2.80
N HIS A 169 -22.45 15.44 -3.92
CA HIS A 169 -22.25 16.45 -4.96
C HIS A 169 -21.47 17.71 -4.53
N HIS A 170 -20.67 17.63 -3.45
CA HIS A 170 -19.77 18.70 -3.05
C HIS A 170 -18.40 18.61 -3.74
N TRP A 171 -18.16 19.49 -4.72
CA TRP A 171 -16.95 19.48 -5.53
C TRP A 171 -15.65 19.81 -4.77
N GLU A 172 -15.71 20.67 -3.75
CA GLU A 172 -14.55 20.98 -2.90
C GLU A 172 -14.04 19.73 -2.16
N ASP A 173 -14.96 18.91 -1.63
CA ASP A 173 -14.61 17.67 -0.94
C ASP A 173 -14.01 16.65 -1.92
N VAL A 174 -14.62 16.52 -3.11
CA VAL A 174 -14.10 15.66 -4.20
C VAL A 174 -12.71 16.10 -4.64
N PHE A 175 -12.48 17.40 -4.77
CA PHE A 175 -11.20 17.97 -5.13
C PHE A 175 -10.15 17.70 -4.06
N PHE A 176 -10.46 17.95 -2.78
CA PHE A 176 -9.57 17.66 -1.66
C PHE A 176 -9.15 16.19 -1.61
N ILE A 177 -10.11 15.27 -1.68
CA ILE A 177 -9.83 13.82 -1.64
C ILE A 177 -9.01 13.38 -2.86
N THR A 178 -9.34 13.91 -4.04
CA THR A 178 -8.61 13.59 -5.28
C THR A 178 -7.17 14.12 -5.23
N LEU A 179 -6.98 15.34 -4.74
CA LEU A 179 -5.65 15.92 -4.56
C LEU A 179 -4.84 15.13 -3.52
N ALA A 180 -5.42 14.85 -2.36
CA ALA A 180 -4.81 14.07 -1.29
C ALA A 180 -4.32 12.71 -1.78
N ARG A 181 -5.15 11.95 -2.52
CA ARG A 181 -4.73 10.67 -3.13
C ARG A 181 -3.45 10.81 -3.96
N ASN A 182 -3.33 11.90 -4.74
CA ASN A 182 -2.17 12.12 -5.60
C ASN A 182 -0.90 12.45 -4.79
N PHE A 183 -1.02 13.04 -3.60
CA PHE A 183 0.10 13.20 -2.66
C PHE A 183 0.66 11.87 -2.13
N GLY A 184 -0.07 10.76 -2.30
CA GLY A 184 0.41 9.42 -2.00
C GLY A 184 1.31 8.78 -3.06
N PHE A 185 1.51 9.43 -4.22
CA PHE A 185 2.41 8.99 -5.32
C PHE A 185 2.32 7.49 -5.67
N GLY A 186 1.10 6.96 -5.72
CA GLY A 186 0.83 5.55 -6.01
C GLY A 186 0.91 4.67 -4.77
N LEU A 187 2.06 4.57 -4.11
CA LEU A 187 2.25 3.62 -2.99
C LEU A 187 1.31 3.89 -1.81
N ASN A 188 1.15 5.16 -1.43
CA ASN A 188 0.27 5.58 -0.35
C ASN A 188 -1.05 6.18 -0.87
N GLY A 189 -1.37 6.04 -2.15
CA GLY A 189 -2.56 6.67 -2.74
C GLY A 189 -3.85 6.29 -2.03
N ASP A 190 -4.05 4.99 -1.77
CA ASP A 190 -5.23 4.49 -1.05
C ASP A 190 -5.26 4.96 0.41
N ALA A 191 -4.09 5.01 1.07
CA ALA A 191 -3.96 5.50 2.44
C ALA A 191 -4.33 7.00 2.54
N PHE A 192 -3.80 7.83 1.64
CA PHE A 192 -4.16 9.25 1.56
C PHE A 192 -5.64 9.46 1.24
N GLU A 193 -6.23 8.66 0.35
CA GLU A 193 -7.67 8.74 0.09
C GLU A 193 -8.49 8.35 1.31
N ALA A 194 -8.14 7.25 2.00
CA ALA A 194 -8.82 6.79 3.20
C ALA A 194 -8.70 7.80 4.37
N TRP A 195 -7.55 8.47 4.48
CA TRP A 195 -7.33 9.58 5.41
C TRP A 195 -8.21 10.78 5.08
N ALA A 196 -8.20 11.24 3.82
CA ALA A 196 -8.95 12.43 3.40
C ALA A 196 -10.46 12.26 3.59
N ASN A 197 -10.99 11.05 3.37
CA ASN A 197 -12.41 10.74 3.61
C ASN A 197 -12.83 10.80 5.09
N ARG A 198 -11.87 10.76 6.04
CA ARG A 198 -12.15 10.88 7.48
C ARG A 198 -12.15 12.32 7.97
N LEU A 199 -11.63 13.26 7.18
CA LEU A 199 -11.55 14.65 7.57
C LEU A 199 -12.85 15.39 7.23
N PRO A 200 -13.48 16.07 8.20
CA PRO A 200 -14.50 17.05 7.87
C PRO A 200 -13.80 18.26 7.27
N PHE A 201 -13.65 18.29 5.94
CA PHE A 201 -12.90 19.32 5.22
C PHE A 201 -13.33 20.75 5.61
N ARG A 202 -14.64 20.97 5.80
CA ARG A 202 -15.18 22.27 6.29
C ARG A 202 -14.69 22.69 7.68
N ALA A 203 -14.32 21.75 8.55
CA ALA A 203 -13.73 22.07 9.84
C ALA A 203 -12.28 22.56 9.68
N VAL A 204 -11.52 21.89 8.81
CA VAL A 204 -10.16 22.33 8.43
C VAL A 204 -10.22 23.70 7.78
N ASP A 205 -11.23 23.94 6.94
CA ASP A 205 -11.46 25.19 6.21
C ASP A 205 -11.50 26.42 7.13
N LYS A 206 -12.11 26.28 8.31
CA LYS A 206 -12.26 27.31 9.34
C LYS A 206 -10.97 27.66 10.07
N HIS A 207 -9.93 26.85 9.90
CA HIS A 207 -8.64 26.96 10.59
C HIS A 207 -7.48 27.17 9.61
N ARG A 208 -7.77 27.43 8.32
CA ARG A 208 -6.76 27.66 7.27
C ARG A 208 -5.88 28.87 7.51
N ASP A 209 -6.26 29.79 8.39
CA ASP A 209 -5.45 30.94 8.79
C ASP A 209 -4.26 30.56 9.68
N SER A 210 -4.24 29.36 10.24
CA SER A 210 -3.16 28.85 11.07
C SER A 210 -2.59 27.54 10.52
N LEU A 211 -1.40 27.60 9.92
CA LEU A 211 -0.70 26.41 9.43
C LEU A 211 -0.59 25.33 10.51
N PHE A 212 -0.25 25.74 11.73
CA PHE A 212 -0.12 24.84 12.89
C PHE A 212 -1.41 24.05 13.16
N GLN A 213 -2.59 24.67 13.06
CA GLN A 213 -3.86 23.97 13.28
C GLN A 213 -4.21 23.04 12.12
N VAL A 214 -3.90 23.42 10.88
CA VAL A 214 -4.08 22.54 9.71
C VAL A 214 -3.17 21.32 9.82
N GLU A 215 -1.90 21.51 10.22
CA GLU A 215 -0.95 20.42 10.47
C GLU A 215 -1.44 19.50 11.60
N ALA A 216 -1.98 20.06 12.68
CA ALA A 216 -2.56 19.29 13.78
C ALA A 216 -3.74 18.42 13.30
N PHE A 217 -4.66 18.97 12.51
CA PHE A 217 -5.74 18.19 11.88
C PHE A 217 -5.18 17.06 11.01
N PHE A 218 -4.24 17.39 10.13
CA PHE A 218 -3.79 16.47 9.09
C PHE A 218 -2.97 15.31 9.66
N LEU A 219 -1.95 15.62 10.46
CA LEU A 219 -1.08 14.62 11.08
C LEU A 219 -1.82 13.84 12.17
N GLY A 220 -2.66 14.53 12.95
CA GLY A 220 -3.46 13.90 13.99
C GLY A 220 -4.46 12.89 13.45
N GLN A 221 -5.26 13.27 12.45
CA GLN A 221 -6.22 12.33 11.85
C GLN A 221 -5.54 11.19 11.07
N ALA A 222 -4.29 11.39 10.64
CA ALA A 222 -3.47 10.34 10.03
C ALA A 222 -2.92 9.32 11.04
N GLY A 223 -3.13 9.52 12.35
CA GLY A 223 -2.55 8.68 13.41
C GLY A 223 -1.07 8.91 13.65
N LEU A 224 -0.46 9.89 12.97
CA LEU A 224 0.98 10.17 13.01
C LEU A 224 1.39 11.04 14.20
N LEU A 225 0.47 11.34 15.11
CA LEU A 225 0.72 12.02 16.38
C LEU A 225 0.48 11.11 17.59
N GLU A 226 0.30 9.79 17.40
CA GLU A 226 0.03 8.86 18.50
C GLU A 226 1.29 8.26 19.14
N GLU A 227 2.46 8.40 18.51
CA GLU A 227 3.70 7.90 19.07
C GLU A 227 4.06 8.67 20.35
N VAL A 228 4.22 7.93 21.46
CA VAL A 228 4.72 8.45 22.73
C VAL A 228 6.20 8.10 22.79
N SER A 229 7.05 8.95 22.22
CA SER A 229 8.50 8.85 22.39
C SER A 229 8.95 9.75 23.53
N ALA A 230 9.85 9.25 24.38
CA ALA A 230 10.52 10.04 25.41
C ALA A 230 11.44 11.14 24.82
N GLU A 231 11.71 11.07 23.51
CA GLU A 231 12.56 11.98 22.74
C GLU A 231 11.73 12.87 21.79
N ALA A 232 10.41 12.96 21.98
CA ALA A 232 9.55 13.77 21.13
C ALA A 232 9.89 15.27 21.25
N ASP A 233 10.05 15.92 20.10
CA ASP A 233 10.28 17.36 19.99
C ASP A 233 9.11 18.16 20.60
N ASP A 234 9.42 19.32 21.20
CA ASP A 234 8.44 20.25 21.78
C ASP A 234 7.33 20.59 20.78
N TYR A 235 7.69 20.76 19.50
CA TYR A 235 6.72 21.04 18.44
C TYR A 235 5.72 19.88 18.23
N TYR A 236 6.18 18.63 18.27
CA TYR A 236 5.32 17.44 18.15
C TYR A 236 4.33 17.34 19.32
N LEU A 237 4.80 17.60 20.54
CA LEU A 237 3.95 17.58 21.74
C LEU A 237 2.86 18.65 21.70
N ILE A 238 3.19 19.84 21.18
CA ILE A 238 2.22 20.94 21.02
C ILE A 238 1.19 20.58 19.94
N LEU A 239 1.60 20.01 18.79
CA LEU A 239 0.68 19.49 17.76
C LEU A 239 -0.26 18.42 18.32
N GLN A 240 0.26 17.46 19.09
CA GLN A 240 -0.55 16.40 19.69
C GLN A 240 -1.61 16.98 20.63
N LYS A 241 -1.25 17.98 21.44
CA LYS A 241 -2.19 18.66 22.34
C LYS A 241 -3.27 19.41 21.55
N GLU A 242 -2.87 20.16 20.52
CA GLU A 242 -3.81 20.89 19.67
C GLU A 242 -4.77 19.95 18.94
N PHE A 243 -4.26 18.84 18.39
CA PHE A 243 -5.09 17.84 17.75
C PHE A 243 -6.13 17.25 18.70
N ARG A 244 -5.76 16.91 19.95
CA ARG A 244 -6.74 16.42 20.95
C ARG A 244 -7.85 17.45 21.22
N TYR A 245 -7.50 18.73 21.26
CA TYR A 245 -8.50 19.80 21.38
C TYR A 245 -9.41 19.87 20.14
N LEU A 246 -8.85 19.85 18.94
CA LEU A 246 -9.59 19.89 17.68
C LEU A 246 -10.49 18.65 17.50
N GLN A 247 -9.99 17.46 17.87
CA GLN A 247 -10.73 16.20 17.85
C GLN A 247 -11.98 16.29 18.72
N HIS A 248 -11.85 16.82 19.95
CA HIS A 248 -13.00 17.03 20.81
C HIS A 248 -13.94 18.14 20.28
N LYS A 249 -13.39 19.26 19.80
CA LYS A 249 -14.16 20.42 19.30
C LYS A 249 -15.05 20.08 18.11
N PHE A 250 -14.59 19.21 17.23
CA PHE A 250 -15.28 18.86 15.98
C PHE A 250 -15.83 17.42 15.98
N GLU A 251 -15.78 16.72 17.11
CA GLU A 251 -16.21 15.33 17.26
C GLU A 251 -15.60 14.42 16.18
N LEU A 252 -14.30 14.61 15.92
CA LEU A 252 -13.62 13.88 14.86
C LEU A 252 -13.59 12.38 15.18
N PRO A 253 -13.71 11.51 14.16
CA PRO A 253 -13.60 10.08 14.37
C PRO A 253 -12.20 9.71 14.87
N ALA A 254 -12.07 8.48 15.37
CA ALA A 254 -10.77 7.94 15.75
C ALA A 254 -9.75 8.10 14.61
N PRO A 255 -8.47 8.41 14.91
CA PRO A 255 -7.43 8.54 13.92
C PRO A 255 -7.28 7.28 13.06
N MET A 256 -6.75 7.47 11.86
CA MET A 256 -6.37 6.37 11.00
C MET A 256 -5.22 5.58 11.63
N SER A 257 -5.25 4.25 11.50
CA SER A 257 -4.17 3.40 12.02
C SER A 257 -2.89 3.62 11.22
N VAL A 258 -1.76 3.74 11.93
CA VAL A 258 -0.44 4.05 11.33
C VAL A 258 0.00 2.96 10.34
N GLU A 259 -0.43 1.72 10.58
CA GLU A 259 -0.11 0.54 9.77
C GLU A 259 -0.68 0.61 8.34
N GLN A 260 -1.67 1.50 8.09
CA GLN A 260 -2.19 1.73 6.75
C GLN A 260 -1.22 2.53 5.88
N TRP A 261 -0.26 3.25 6.47
CA TRP A 261 0.79 3.96 5.76
C TRP A 261 1.96 3.03 5.42
N ARG A 262 2.47 3.16 4.20
CA ARG A 262 3.67 2.48 3.74
C ARG A 262 4.87 3.41 3.89
N PHE A 263 5.84 3.04 4.71
CA PHE A 263 7.06 3.84 4.93
C PHE A 263 8.28 3.31 4.17
N LEU A 264 8.34 2.00 3.92
CA LEU A 264 9.48 1.38 3.24
C LEU A 264 9.55 1.76 1.76
N ARG A 265 10.77 1.88 1.22
CA ARG A 265 11.06 2.21 -0.20
C ARG A 265 10.56 3.60 -0.64
N LEU A 266 10.27 4.47 0.32
CA LEU A 266 10.02 5.89 0.05
C LEU A 266 11.33 6.68 0.03
N ARG A 267 11.39 7.68 -0.85
CA ARG A 267 12.37 8.77 -0.70
C ARG A 267 11.96 9.64 0.49
N PRO A 268 12.91 10.31 1.17
CA PRO A 268 12.61 11.17 2.31
C PRO A 268 11.45 12.15 2.07
N ASP A 269 11.43 12.81 0.92
CA ASP A 269 10.38 13.77 0.58
C ASP A 269 8.99 13.15 0.35
N ASN A 270 8.90 11.83 0.20
CA ASN A 270 7.66 11.09 -0.02
C ASN A 270 7.06 10.51 1.25
N PHE A 271 7.70 10.67 2.41
CA PHE A 271 7.12 10.19 3.66
C PHE A 271 5.75 10.84 3.94
N PRO A 272 4.77 10.08 4.46
CA PRO A 272 3.44 10.60 4.78
C PRO A 272 3.48 11.89 5.61
N HIS A 273 4.36 11.96 6.63
CA HIS A 273 4.60 13.16 7.44
C HIS A 273 4.88 14.40 6.59
N VAL A 274 5.86 14.30 5.67
CA VAL A 274 6.30 15.41 4.82
C VAL A 274 5.20 15.79 3.83
N ARG A 275 4.54 14.81 3.22
CA ARG A 275 3.48 15.03 2.24
C ARG A 275 2.22 15.64 2.85
N LEU A 276 1.86 15.24 4.06
CA LEU A 276 0.77 15.86 4.82
C LEU A 276 1.12 17.31 5.21
N ALA A 277 2.33 17.59 5.67
CA ALA A 277 2.77 18.96 5.97
C ALA A 277 2.79 19.86 4.73
N GLN A 278 3.23 19.33 3.57
CA GLN A 278 3.16 20.06 2.29
C GLN A 278 1.73 20.34 1.87
N LEU A 279 0.82 19.37 2.02
CA LEU A 279 -0.59 19.55 1.73
C LEU A 279 -1.23 20.58 2.68
N ALA A 280 -0.86 20.55 3.97
CA ALA A 280 -1.29 21.55 4.95
C ALA A 280 -0.83 22.96 4.57
N CYS A 281 0.44 23.09 4.16
CA CYS A 281 1.01 24.35 3.68
C CYS A 281 0.29 24.89 2.44
N LEU A 282 -0.06 24.01 1.48
CA LEU A 282 -0.83 24.38 0.30
C LEU A 282 -2.21 24.94 0.68
N TYR A 283 -2.96 24.24 1.55
CA TYR A 283 -4.29 24.70 1.98
C TYR A 283 -4.24 25.93 2.91
N HIS A 284 -3.13 26.14 3.62
CA HIS A 284 -2.92 27.36 4.40
C HIS A 284 -2.67 28.58 3.49
N LYS A 285 -1.83 28.44 2.47
CA LYS A 285 -1.47 29.55 1.57
C LYS A 285 -2.58 29.89 0.57
N GLU A 286 -3.21 28.87 0.00
CA GLU A 286 -4.12 29.03 -1.12
C GLU A 286 -5.58 29.03 -0.67
N GLN A 287 -6.22 30.20 -0.76
CA GLN A 287 -7.68 30.30 -0.64
C GLN A 287 -8.35 29.95 -1.97
N SER A 288 -9.55 29.34 -1.88
CA SER A 288 -10.37 28.98 -3.05
C SER A 288 -9.63 28.15 -4.10
N LEU A 289 -8.78 27.22 -3.64
CA LEU A 289 -7.87 26.44 -4.47
C LEU A 289 -8.58 25.72 -5.63
N PHE A 290 -9.74 25.11 -5.38
CA PHE A 290 -10.52 24.43 -6.43
C PHE A 290 -10.92 25.37 -7.57
N SER A 291 -11.53 26.52 -7.27
CA SER A 291 -11.94 27.52 -8.28
C SER A 291 -10.76 27.95 -9.14
N ARG A 292 -9.62 28.27 -8.50
CA ARG A 292 -8.42 28.74 -9.19
C ARG A 292 -7.82 27.69 -10.11
N VAL A 293 -7.85 26.42 -9.70
CA VAL A 293 -7.39 25.31 -10.54
C VAL A 293 -8.33 25.11 -11.73
N MET A 294 -9.64 25.25 -11.53
CA MET A 294 -10.64 25.13 -12.61
C MET A 294 -10.59 26.29 -13.61
N GLU A 295 -10.20 27.48 -13.17
CA GLU A 295 -10.03 28.67 -14.02
C GLU A 295 -8.69 28.69 -14.77
N ALA A 296 -7.74 27.83 -14.40
CA ALA A 296 -6.43 27.79 -15.04
C ALA A 296 -6.49 27.16 -16.44
N GLU A 297 -6.20 27.95 -17.48
CA GLU A 297 -6.24 27.50 -18.88
C GLU A 297 -5.01 26.69 -19.33
N THR A 298 -3.92 26.73 -18.55
CA THR A 298 -2.64 26.09 -18.91
C THR A 298 -2.10 25.20 -17.79
N LEU A 299 -1.35 24.16 -18.17
CA LEU A 299 -0.68 23.29 -17.22
C LEU A 299 0.34 24.06 -16.36
N GLU A 300 1.04 25.03 -16.94
CA GLU A 300 1.96 25.92 -16.25
C GLU A 300 1.26 26.74 -15.16
N ALA A 301 0.04 27.23 -15.41
CA ALA A 301 -0.73 27.96 -14.41
C ALA A 301 -1.13 27.05 -13.24
N VAL A 302 -1.62 25.84 -13.52
CA VAL A 302 -1.94 24.85 -12.47
C VAL A 302 -0.70 24.52 -11.62
N LYS A 303 0.45 24.31 -12.27
CA LYS A 303 1.71 24.03 -11.55
C LYS A 303 2.11 25.18 -10.61
N LYS A 304 1.91 26.44 -11.02
CA LYS A 304 2.20 27.60 -10.16
C LYS A 304 1.26 27.71 -8.96
N ILE A 305 -0.01 27.29 -9.12
CA ILE A 305 -0.99 27.29 -8.03
C ILE A 305 -0.66 26.20 -6.99
N LEU A 306 -0.12 25.06 -7.45
CA LEU A 306 0.18 23.89 -6.60
C LEU A 306 1.61 23.85 -6.06
N ALA A 307 2.47 24.83 -6.38
CA ALA A 307 3.88 24.88 -5.99
C ALA A 307 4.09 25.60 -4.65
#